data_AF-A0A0E3W3I5-F1
#
_entry.id   AF-A0A0E3W3I5-F1
#
_cell.length_a   1.000
_cell.length_b   1.000
_cell.length_c   1.000
_cell.angle_alpha   90.00
_cell.angle_beta   90.00
_cell.angle_gamma   90.00
#
_symmetry.space_group_name_H-M   'P 1'
#
loop_
_entity.id
_entity.type
_entity.pdbx_description
1 polymer ?
#
loop_
_entity_poly.entity_id
_entity_poly.type
_entity_poly.pdbx_seq_one_letter_code
_entity_poly.pdbx_strand_id
1 'polypeptide(L)'
;MTPVLFILIVSSLLIILLYWVLSTIRETENIRTKIPRFNYELAAELSSYGESELYLPQDSIKFIGHKNNTWFAYWNLSQEKLARTAQQHDTIPDPERIVLRLYEISEWQRYFDIEVKSISGRCRFELQAGVSYYVVLGMNVKKQFIPMLTSQTIKKTTPTANGNDEI
;
A
#
# COMPACT_ATOMS: atom_id res chain seq x y z
N MET A 1 22.65 5.09 49.98
CA MET A 1 22.84 4.55 48.60
C MET A 1 21.56 3.99 47.98
N THR A 2 20.48 3.84 48.74
CA THR A 2 19.15 3.38 48.26
C THR A 2 18.36 4.39 47.39
N PRO A 3 18.39 5.73 47.60
CA PRO A 3 17.54 6.63 46.81
C PRO A 3 18.03 6.80 45.37
N VAL A 4 19.35 6.80 45.14
CA VAL A 4 19.94 6.92 43.79
C VAL A 4 19.63 5.68 42.95
N LEU A 5 19.67 4.50 43.57
CA LEU A 5 19.35 3.24 42.90
C LEU A 5 17.88 3.18 42.48
N PHE A 6 16.97 3.70 43.31
CA PHE A 6 15.55 3.80 42.97
C PHE A 6 15.33 4.72 41.76
N ILE A 7 15.96 5.90 41.73
CA ILE A 7 15.85 6.84 40.60
C ILE A 7 16.37 6.20 39.30
N LEU A 8 17.49 5.47 39.36
CA LEU A 8 18.04 4.77 38.19
C LEU A 8 17.09 3.69 37.66
N ILE A 9 16.48 2.90 38.54
CA ILE A 9 15.53 1.85 38.14
C ILE A 9 14.30 2.47 37.47
N VAL A 10 13.72 3.51 38.08
CA VAL A 10 12.54 4.20 37.53
C VAL A 10 12.86 4.85 36.18
N SER A 11 14.02 5.48 36.06
CA SER A 11 14.48 6.08 34.80
C SER A 11 14.67 5.03 33.70
N SER A 12 15.30 3.90 34.02
CA SER A 12 15.48 2.80 33.07
C SER A 12 14.15 2.21 32.59
N LEU A 13 13.19 2.03 33.49
CA LEU A 13 11.84 1.56 33.14
C LEU A 13 11.14 2.52 32.18
N LEU A 14 11.26 3.83 32.43
CA LEU A 14 10.68 4.85 31.56
C LEU A 14 11.27 4.81 30.14
N ILE A 15 12.59 4.65 30.02
CA ILE A 15 13.27 4.56 28.73
C ILE A 15 12.82 3.32 27.95
N ILE A 16 12.68 2.16 28.62
CA ILE A 16 12.21 0.92 27.99
C ILE A 16 10.77 1.09 27.49
N LEU A 17 9.89 1.70 28.28
CA LEU A 17 8.49 1.94 27.89
C LEU A 17 8.41 2.89 26.69
N LEU A 18 9.18 3.97 26.68
CA LEU A 18 9.26 4.89 25.55
C LEU A 18 9.77 4.19 24.29
N TYR A 19 10.84 3.40 24.41
CA TYR A 19 11.37 2.62 23.30
C TYR A 19 10.30 1.68 22.72
N TRP A 20 9.55 1.01 23.59
CA TRP A 20 8.49 0.09 23.16
C TRP A 20 7.37 0.81 22.43
N VAL A 21 6.89 1.94 22.96
CA VAL A 21 5.85 2.77 22.31
C VAL A 21 6.33 3.29 20.95
N LEU A 22 7.56 3.81 20.87
CA LEU A 22 8.15 4.30 19.62
C LEU A 22 8.32 3.20 18.57
N SER A 23 8.70 1.99 18.99
CA SER A 23 8.82 0.83 18.10
C SER A 23 7.47 0.44 17.50
N THR A 24 6.40 0.43 18.29
CA THR A 24 5.05 0.05 17.83
C THR A 24 4.43 1.09 16.88
N ILE A 25 4.71 2.38 17.10
CA ILE A 25 4.21 3.46 16.24
C ILE A 25 4.86 3.40 14.85
N ARG A 26 6.14 3.01 14.76
CA ARG A 26 6.87 2.92 13.47
C ARG A 26 6.31 1.88 12.51
N GLU A 27 5.64 0.84 13.00
CA GLU A 27 4.97 -0.16 12.15
C GLU A 27 3.57 0.28 11.69
N THR A 28 3.02 1.37 12.24
CA THR A 28 1.62 1.77 12.02
C THR A 28 1.49 3.16 11.39
N GLU A 29 2.38 3.53 10.46
CA GLU A 29 2.10 4.66 9.57
C GLU A 29 1.09 4.22 8.51
N ASN A 30 -0.13 4.03 9.00
CA ASN A 30 -1.30 3.59 8.28
C ASN A 30 -1.67 4.73 7.31
N ILE A 31 -1.29 4.58 6.03
CA ILE A 31 -1.74 5.47 4.96
C ILE A 31 -3.25 5.54 5.09
N ARG A 32 -3.73 6.73 5.46
CA ARG A 32 -5.13 7.00 5.78
C ARG A 32 -5.95 6.75 4.51
N THR A 33 -6.46 5.53 4.34
CA THR A 33 -7.41 5.20 3.29
C THR A 33 -8.68 5.99 3.63
N LYS A 34 -8.87 7.11 2.93
CA LYS A 34 -10.10 7.88 3.06
C LYS A 34 -11.21 7.01 2.47
N ILE A 35 -11.96 6.32 3.33
CA ILE A 35 -13.18 5.61 2.94
C ILE A 35 -14.01 6.64 2.16
N PRO A 36 -14.29 6.41 0.87
CA PRO A 36 -15.03 7.38 0.08
C PRO A 36 -16.41 7.51 0.73
N ARG A 37 -16.76 8.73 1.16
CA ARG A 37 -18.15 9.05 1.48
C ARG A 37 -18.94 8.81 0.19
N PHE A 38 -19.87 7.86 0.22
CA PHE A 38 -20.81 7.63 -0.86
C PHE A 38 -21.68 8.89 -0.99
N ASN A 39 -21.36 9.74 -1.97
CA ASN A 39 -22.29 10.75 -2.45
C ASN A 39 -23.22 10.04 -3.42
N TYR A 40 -24.52 10.06 -3.14
CA TYR A 40 -25.54 9.54 -4.05
C TYR A 40 -25.66 10.50 -5.24
N GLU A 41 -24.85 10.27 -6.27
CA GLU A 41 -24.94 11.00 -7.54
C GLU A 41 -25.87 10.26 -8.52
N LEU A 42 -26.61 11.03 -9.33
CA LEU A 42 -27.64 10.54 -10.24
C LEU A 42 -27.04 9.63 -11.33
N ALA A 43 -27.76 8.55 -11.67
CA ALA A 43 -27.29 7.43 -12.50
C ALA A 43 -26.74 7.79 -13.90
N ALA A 44 -26.99 8.99 -14.41
CA ALA A 44 -26.53 9.43 -15.73
C ALA A 44 -25.05 9.85 -15.77
N GLU A 45 -24.43 10.21 -14.64
CA GLU A 45 -23.00 10.55 -14.57
C GLU A 45 -22.10 9.29 -14.46
N LEU A 46 -22.66 8.15 -14.01
CA LEU A 46 -21.95 6.87 -13.90
C LEU A 46 -21.50 6.29 -15.26
N SER A 47 -22.15 6.68 -16.36
CA SER A 47 -21.75 6.24 -17.70
C SER A 47 -20.65 7.12 -18.33
N SER A 48 -20.43 8.33 -17.82
CA SER A 48 -19.39 9.25 -18.30
C SER A 48 -18.06 9.13 -17.54
N TYR A 49 -18.06 8.55 -16.34
CA TYR A 49 -16.83 7.97 -15.75
C TYR A 49 -16.51 6.63 -16.42
N GLY A 50 -16.47 6.64 -17.76
CA GLY A 50 -16.01 5.53 -18.56
C GLY A 50 -14.68 5.05 -17.99
N GLU A 51 -14.73 3.95 -17.25
CA GLU A 51 -14.44 2.65 -17.85
C GLU A 51 -13.82 2.80 -19.24
N SER A 52 -12.63 3.38 -19.29
CA SER A 52 -11.57 2.64 -19.93
C SER A 52 -11.57 1.33 -19.16
N GLU A 53 -12.26 0.33 -19.67
CA GLU A 53 -12.11 -1.05 -19.27
C GLU A 53 -10.60 -1.26 -19.21
N LEU A 54 -10.01 -1.09 -18.02
CA LEU A 54 -8.67 -1.55 -17.74
C LEU A 54 -8.86 -3.03 -17.65
N TYR A 55 -9.01 -3.66 -18.82
CA TYR A 55 -8.94 -5.08 -19.00
C TYR A 55 -7.61 -5.45 -18.38
N LEU A 56 -7.72 -6.01 -17.18
CA LEU A 56 -6.61 -6.47 -16.40
C LEU A 56 -6.55 -7.96 -16.71
N PRO A 57 -5.54 -8.40 -17.48
CA PRO A 57 -5.33 -9.82 -17.71
C PRO A 57 -5.34 -10.57 -16.38
N GLN A 58 -5.76 -11.82 -16.42
CA GLN A 58 -5.62 -12.69 -15.27
C GLN A 58 -4.15 -12.75 -14.82
N ASP A 59 -3.92 -12.80 -13.51
CA ASP A 59 -2.59 -12.77 -12.90
C ASP A 59 -1.78 -11.51 -13.27
N SER A 60 -2.43 -10.35 -13.20
CA SER A 60 -1.77 -9.08 -13.44
C SER A 60 -2.11 -8.01 -12.40
N ILE A 61 -1.21 -7.03 -12.29
CA ILE A 61 -1.37 -5.84 -11.47
C ILE A 61 -0.93 -4.63 -12.30
N LYS A 62 -1.71 -3.55 -12.27
CA LYS A 62 -1.35 -2.26 -12.87
C LYS A 62 -1.39 -1.18 -11.81
N PHE A 63 -0.40 -0.30 -11.87
CA PHE A 63 -0.32 0.87 -11.00
C PHE A 63 -0.25 2.11 -11.88
N ILE A 64 -1.31 2.91 -11.85
CA ILE A 64 -1.51 4.01 -12.78
C ILE A 64 -1.88 5.31 -12.07
N GLY A 65 -1.49 6.43 -12.66
CA GLY A 65 -1.78 7.77 -12.16
C GLY A 65 -2.94 8.38 -12.91
N HIS A 66 -3.86 9.00 -12.19
CA HIS A 66 -4.93 9.81 -12.76
C HIS A 66 -4.57 11.30 -12.70
N LYS A 67 -5.16 12.09 -13.61
CA LYS A 67 -4.93 13.55 -13.77
C LYS A 67 -5.10 14.38 -12.48
N ASN A 68 -5.79 13.86 -11.46
CA ASN A 68 -6.12 14.56 -10.22
C ASN A 68 -5.21 14.15 -9.05
N ASN A 69 -3.92 13.93 -9.30
CA ASN A 69 -2.93 13.57 -8.27
C ASN A 69 -3.29 12.31 -7.45
N THR A 70 -4.13 11.45 -8.03
CA THR A 70 -4.64 10.23 -7.39
C THR A 70 -4.09 9.04 -8.15
N TRP A 71 -3.51 8.08 -7.44
CA TRP A 71 -2.96 6.87 -8.04
C TRP A 71 -3.82 5.68 -7.68
N PHE A 72 -3.93 4.73 -8.60
CA PHE A 72 -4.74 3.53 -8.42
C PHE A 72 -3.91 2.29 -8.74
N ALA A 73 -3.92 1.34 -7.81
CA ALA A 73 -3.50 -0.02 -8.09
C ALA A 73 -4.72 -0.87 -8.41
N TYR A 74 -4.69 -1.58 -9.53
CA TYR A 74 -5.68 -2.56 -9.94
C TYR A 74 -5.01 -3.92 -9.95
N TRP A 75 -5.67 -4.96 -9.45
CA TRP A 75 -5.16 -6.32 -9.50
C TRP A 75 -6.25 -7.31 -9.89
N ASN A 76 -5.80 -8.40 -10.52
CA ASN A 76 -6.61 -9.54 -10.88
C ASN A 76 -5.75 -10.80 -10.73
N LEU A 77 -5.98 -11.57 -9.68
CA LEU A 77 -5.26 -12.77 -9.32
C LEU A 77 -6.16 -13.99 -9.56
N SER A 78 -5.64 -15.03 -10.20
CA SER A 78 -6.36 -16.29 -10.36
C SER A 78 -6.41 -17.06 -9.05
N GLN A 79 -7.53 -17.76 -8.81
CA GLN A 79 -7.63 -18.71 -7.70
C GLN A 79 -6.58 -19.82 -7.82
N GLU A 80 -6.26 -20.22 -9.05
CA GLU A 80 -5.23 -21.22 -9.30
C GLU A 80 -3.84 -20.76 -8.84
N LYS A 81 -3.44 -19.52 -9.15
CA LYS A 81 -2.16 -18.97 -8.69
C LYS A 81 -2.12 -18.82 -7.18
N LEU A 82 -3.22 -18.39 -6.55
CA LEU A 82 -3.33 -18.36 -5.09
C LEU A 82 -3.17 -19.76 -4.47
N ALA A 83 -3.86 -20.76 -5.01
CA ALA A 83 -3.77 -22.14 -4.53
C ALA A 83 -2.37 -22.72 -4.69
N ARG A 84 -1.74 -22.52 -5.87
CA ARG A 84 -0.36 -22.96 -6.12
C ARG A 84 0.64 -22.33 -5.16
N THR A 85 0.56 -21.02 -4.95
CA THR A 85 1.45 -20.33 -4.00
C THR A 85 1.19 -20.77 -2.56
N ALA A 86 -0.07 -20.93 -2.15
CA ALA A 86 -0.40 -21.42 -0.82
C ALA A 86 0.17 -22.84 -0.57
N GLN A 87 0.05 -23.72 -1.57
CA GLN A 87 0.59 -25.08 -1.53
C GLN A 87 2.12 -25.11 -1.45
N GLN A 88 2.82 -24.24 -2.20
CA GLN A 88 4.29 -24.13 -2.16
C GLN A 88 4.82 -23.71 -0.78
N HIS A 89 3.98 -23.08 0.04
CA HIS A 89 4.35 -22.58 1.37
C HIS A 89 3.63 -23.30 2.52
N ASP A 90 3.09 -24.50 2.26
CA ASP A 90 2.38 -25.33 3.24
C ASP A 90 1.24 -24.59 3.96
N THR A 91 0.42 -23.88 3.19
CA THR A 91 -0.72 -23.11 3.71
C THR A 91 -2.00 -23.35 2.91
N ILE A 92 -3.13 -23.02 3.53
CA ILE A 92 -4.44 -23.05 2.90
C ILE A 92 -4.61 -21.75 2.08
N PRO A 93 -5.10 -21.83 0.83
CA PRO A 93 -5.44 -20.64 0.05
C PRO A 93 -6.54 -19.86 0.76
N ASP A 94 -6.22 -18.65 1.16
CA ASP A 94 -7.11 -17.79 1.96
C ASP A 94 -7.03 -16.36 1.42
N PRO A 95 -8.10 -15.87 0.75
CA PRO A 95 -8.16 -14.51 0.23
C PRO A 95 -7.96 -13.43 1.29
N GLU A 96 -8.32 -13.70 2.55
CA GLU A 96 -8.17 -12.75 3.66
C GLU A 96 -6.70 -12.42 3.96
N ARG A 97 -5.77 -13.28 3.50
CA ARG A 97 -4.33 -13.09 3.68
C ARG A 97 -3.66 -12.32 2.56
N ILE A 98 -4.43 -11.89 1.55
CA ILE A 98 -3.90 -11.14 0.41
C ILE A 98 -3.59 -9.72 0.86
N VAL A 99 -2.34 -9.32 0.63
CA VAL A 99 -1.78 -8.03 1.00
C VAL A 99 -1.21 -7.35 -0.24
N LEU A 100 -1.48 -6.06 -0.35
CA LEU A 100 -0.91 -5.16 -1.32
C LEU A 100 0.21 -4.35 -0.64
N ARG A 101 1.45 -4.55 -1.06
CA ARG A 101 2.62 -3.85 -0.53
C ARG A 101 3.05 -2.75 -1.48
N LEU A 102 2.96 -1.50 -1.04
CA LEU A 102 3.50 -0.33 -1.75
C LEU A 102 4.96 -0.13 -1.34
N TYR A 103 5.87 -0.10 -2.31
CA TYR A 103 7.27 0.22 -2.09
C TYR A 103 7.58 1.64 -2.53
N GLU A 104 8.33 2.34 -1.70
CA GLU A 104 8.90 3.65 -1.97
C GLU A 104 10.38 3.49 -2.35
N ILE A 105 10.72 3.86 -3.59
CA ILE A 105 12.11 3.87 -4.07
C ILE A 105 12.72 5.21 -3.67
N SER A 106 13.23 5.26 -2.45
CA SER A 106 14.05 6.36 -1.92
C SER A 106 15.39 5.81 -1.40
N GLU A 107 16.28 6.65 -0.86
CA GLU A 107 17.52 6.20 -0.22
C GLU A 107 17.28 5.17 0.90
N TRP A 108 16.10 5.23 1.53
CA TRP A 108 15.65 4.25 2.50
C TRP A 108 14.48 3.47 1.88
N GLN A 109 14.67 2.18 1.64
CA GLN A 109 13.60 1.33 1.10
C GLN A 109 12.48 1.20 2.14
N ARG A 110 11.41 1.97 1.96
CA ARG A 110 10.21 1.91 2.81
C ARG A 110 9.12 1.12 2.10
N TYR A 111 8.31 0.43 2.88
CA TYR A 111 7.15 -0.26 2.36
C TYR A 111 5.94 -0.10 3.28
N PHE A 112 4.76 -0.19 2.68
CA PHE A 112 3.48 -0.11 3.38
C PHE A 112 2.60 -1.28 2.98
N ASP A 113 2.11 -2.02 3.96
CA ASP A 113 1.25 -3.19 3.75
C ASP A 113 -0.22 -2.81 3.92
N ILE A 114 -1.03 -3.18 2.93
CA ILE A 114 -2.47 -2.93 2.90
C ILE A 114 -3.18 -4.26 2.71
N GLU A 115 -3.97 -4.68 3.69
CA GLU A 115 -4.82 -5.85 3.58
C GLU A 115 -5.95 -5.58 2.59
N VAL A 116 -5.97 -6.31 1.47
CA VAL A 116 -6.98 -6.13 0.40
C VAL A 116 -8.05 -7.21 0.41
N LYS A 117 -7.75 -8.38 0.98
CA LYS A 117 -8.73 -9.45 1.28
C LYS A 117 -9.54 -9.95 0.08
N SER A 118 -9.02 -9.74 -1.13
CA SER A 118 -9.69 -10.09 -2.38
C SER A 118 -8.68 -10.41 -3.48
N ILE A 119 -9.02 -11.39 -4.32
CA ILE A 119 -8.24 -11.79 -5.49
C ILE A 119 -8.29 -10.75 -6.62
N SER A 120 -9.30 -9.88 -6.64
CA SER A 120 -9.41 -8.80 -7.62
C SER A 120 -9.94 -7.53 -6.96
N GLY A 121 -9.54 -6.39 -7.49
CA GLY A 121 -9.99 -5.11 -6.95
C GLY A 121 -9.15 -3.92 -7.37
N ARG A 122 -9.41 -2.82 -6.68
CA ARG A 122 -8.68 -1.56 -6.84
C ARG A 122 -8.41 -0.90 -5.50
N CYS A 123 -7.27 -0.22 -5.37
CA CYS A 123 -6.88 0.53 -4.20
C CYS A 123 -6.37 1.91 -4.62
N ARG A 124 -6.77 2.93 -3.86
CA ARG A 124 -6.43 4.33 -4.12
C ARG A 124 -5.27 4.76 -3.22
N PHE A 125 -4.33 5.50 -3.81
CA PHE A 125 -3.14 6.04 -3.14
C PHE A 125 -2.99 7.54 -3.37
N GLU A 126 -2.46 8.22 -2.36
CA GLU A 126 -2.02 9.60 -2.43
C GLU A 126 -0.50 9.61 -2.23
N LEU A 127 0.24 9.85 -3.32
CA LEU A 127 1.70 9.70 -3.35
C LEU A 127 2.42 11.05 -3.28
N GLN A 128 3.60 11.07 -2.67
CA GLN A 128 4.46 12.25 -2.63
C GLN A 128 5.12 12.50 -3.99
N ALA A 129 5.31 13.78 -4.35
CA ALA A 129 5.96 14.16 -5.60
C ALA A 129 7.48 13.88 -5.55
N GLY A 130 8.09 13.58 -6.70
CA GLY A 130 9.53 13.38 -6.81
C GLY A 130 10.03 11.98 -6.42
N VAL A 131 9.17 11.18 -5.78
CA VAL A 131 9.50 9.81 -5.38
C VAL A 131 8.92 8.78 -6.36
N SER A 132 9.66 7.69 -6.58
CA SER A 132 9.22 6.58 -7.41
C SER A 132 8.59 5.48 -6.55
N TYR A 133 7.51 4.87 -7.05
CA TYR A 133 6.77 3.84 -6.32
C TYR A 133 6.49 2.64 -7.23
N TYR A 134 6.38 1.47 -6.62
CA TYR A 134 5.81 0.28 -7.26
C TYR A 134 5.00 -0.51 -6.25
N VAL A 135 4.10 -1.37 -6.73
CA VAL A 135 3.21 -2.14 -5.89
C VAL A 135 3.41 -3.62 -6.14
N VAL A 136 3.38 -4.41 -5.07
CA VAL A 136 3.47 -5.86 -5.11
C VAL A 136 2.24 -6.45 -4.45
N LEU A 137 1.50 -7.30 -5.17
CA LEU A 137 0.47 -8.14 -4.57
C LEU A 137 1.11 -9.44 -4.09
N GLY A 138 0.77 -9.85 -2.87
CA GLY A 138 1.25 -11.08 -2.29
C GLY A 138 0.31 -11.61 -1.22
N MET A 139 0.77 -12.62 -0.51
CA MET A 139 0.07 -13.18 0.65
C MET A 139 0.95 -13.12 1.89
N ASN A 140 0.33 -12.91 3.05
CA ASN A 140 1.01 -12.98 4.33
C ASN A 140 0.87 -14.41 4.91
N VAL A 141 2.00 -15.09 5.09
CA VAL A 141 2.09 -16.43 5.67
C VAL A 141 3.04 -16.38 6.85
N LYS A 142 2.55 -16.71 8.05
CA LYS A 142 3.40 -16.81 9.26
C LYS A 142 4.27 -15.56 9.49
N LYS A 143 3.71 -14.37 9.25
CA LYS A 143 4.39 -13.05 9.33
C LYS A 143 5.44 -12.80 8.24
N GLN A 144 5.46 -13.59 7.18
CA GLN A 144 6.30 -13.39 6.01
C GLN A 144 5.43 -13.03 4.81
N PHE A 145 5.87 -12.00 4.08
CA PHE A 145 5.22 -11.58 2.85
C PHE A 145 5.80 -12.36 1.67
N ILE A 146 4.92 -13.07 0.96
CA ILE A 146 5.26 -13.84 -0.24
C ILE A 146 4.76 -13.07 -1.46
N PRO A 147 5.65 -12.51 -2.29
CA PRO A 147 5.27 -11.73 -3.46
C PRO A 147 4.72 -12.65 -4.57
N MET A 148 3.67 -12.22 -5.27
CA MET A 148 3.02 -12.99 -6.34
C MET A 148 2.93 -12.22 -7.66
N LEU A 149 2.64 -10.92 -7.60
CA LEU A 149 2.52 -10.03 -8.76
C LEU A 149 3.21 -8.70 -8.43
N THR A 150 3.95 -8.16 -9.39
CA THR A 150 4.66 -6.88 -9.23
C THR A 150 4.26 -5.92 -10.35
N SER A 151 3.94 -4.68 -9.99
CA SER A 151 3.61 -3.65 -10.96
C SER A 151 4.86 -3.01 -11.56
N GLN A 152 4.66 -2.26 -12.64
CA GLN A 152 5.68 -1.34 -13.12
C GLN A 152 5.95 -0.24 -12.09
N THR A 153 7.17 0.30 -12.13
CA THR A 153 7.56 1.46 -11.34
C THR A 153 7.02 2.73 -11.98
N ILE A 154 6.41 3.58 -11.17
CA ILE A 154 5.92 4.89 -11.55
C ILE A 154 6.73 5.96 -10.83
N LYS A 155 6.91 7.13 -11.44
CA LYS A 155 7.46 8.30 -10.76
C LYS A 155 6.48 9.43 -10.90
N LYS A 156 6.11 10.05 -9.77
CA LYS A 156 5.31 11.26 -9.80
C LYS A 156 6.20 12.42 -10.21
N THR A 157 6.07 12.85 -11.46
CA THR A 157 6.65 14.10 -11.94
C THR A 157 5.91 15.27 -11.32
N THR A 158 6.63 16.17 -10.64
CA THR A 158 6.09 17.47 -10.26
C THR A 158 5.81 18.23 -11.55
N PRO A 159 4.61 18.79 -11.75
CA PRO A 159 4.39 19.70 -12.86
C PRO A 159 5.36 20.87 -12.70
N THR A 160 6.33 20.98 -13.60
CA THR A 160 7.20 22.14 -13.68
C THR A 160 6.33 23.33 -14.06
N ALA A 161 6.05 24.21 -13.11
CA ALA A 161 5.60 25.55 -13.41
C ALA A 161 6.78 26.28 -14.05
N ASN A 162 6.90 26.24 -15.39
CA ASN A 162 7.60 27.23 -16.22
C ASN A 162 7.44 26.94 -17.72
N GLY A 163 7.07 27.98 -18.46
CA GLY A 163 6.90 28.04 -19.92
C GLY A 163 5.50 28.52 -20.28
N ASN A 164 5.05 29.69 -19.81
CA ASN A 164 5.20 30.99 -20.49
C ASN A 164 4.76 30.97 -21.95
N ASP A 165 3.70 31.72 -22.21
CA ASP A 165 3.32 32.39 -23.46
C ASP A 165 4.40 32.40 -24.54
N GLU A 166 4.12 31.78 -25.68
CA GLU A 166 4.42 32.40 -26.97
C GLU A 166 3.17 32.29 -27.86
N ILE A 167 2.94 33.41 -28.54
CA ILE A 167 1.77 33.88 -29.29
C ILE A 167 1.47 33.03 -30.52
#